data_AF-A0A351V8G3-F1
#
_entry.id   AF-A0A351V8G3-F1
#
_cell.length_a   1.000
_cell.length_b   1.000
_cell.length_c   1.000
_cell.angle_alpha   90.00
_cell.angle_beta   90.00
_cell.angle_gamma   90.00
#
_symmetry.space_group_name_H-M   'P 1'
#
loop_
_entity.id
_entity.type
_entity.pdbx_description
1 polymer ?
#
loop_
_entity_poly.entity_id
_entity_poly.type
_entity_poly.pdbx_seq_one_letter_code
_entity_poly.pdbx_strand_id
1 'polypeptide(L)'
;DCHAENDIPMVPDVGMFASFDPVALDMACADAVNSQPVIANSQLDRMPHIHHDHFTDSAPQTNWRSMIEHAAKIGIGNTEYELIEI
;
A
#
# COMPACT_ATOMS: atom_id res chain seq x y z
N ASP A 1 -14.72 3.47 -8.34
CA ASP A 1 -13.84 4.32 -9.17
C ASP A 1 -14.64 5.01 -10.28
N CYS A 2 -15.69 5.76 -9.96
CA CYS A 2 -16.56 6.44 -10.95
C CYS A 2 -16.82 7.90 -10.58
N HIS A 3 -15.98 8.47 -9.72
CA HIS A 3 -16.11 9.85 -9.28
C HIS A 3 -15.34 10.75 -10.26
N ALA A 4 -15.90 11.93 -10.56
CA ALA A 4 -15.31 12.84 -11.55
C ALA A 4 -13.94 13.41 -11.11
N GLU A 5 -13.59 13.25 -9.84
CA GLU A 5 -12.31 13.67 -9.24
C GLU A 5 -11.22 12.59 -9.27
N ASN A 6 -11.51 11.43 -9.88
CA ASN A 6 -10.52 10.38 -10.05
C ASN A 6 -9.40 10.83 -10.99
N ASP A 7 -8.17 10.70 -10.52
CA ASP A 7 -6.95 10.99 -11.27
C ASP A 7 -6.37 9.69 -11.89
N ILE A 8 -5.26 9.80 -12.61
CA ILE A 8 -4.49 8.64 -13.06
C ILE A 8 -3.93 7.85 -11.86
N PRO A 9 -3.65 6.54 -12.02
CA PRO A 9 -3.08 5.72 -10.95
C PRO A 9 -1.78 6.31 -10.40
N MET A 10 -1.53 6.11 -9.09
CA MET A 10 -0.30 6.60 -8.43
C MET A 10 0.92 5.74 -8.75
N VAL A 11 0.74 4.43 -8.86
CA VAL A 11 1.77 3.43 -9.16
C VAL A 11 1.26 2.45 -10.23
N PRO A 12 2.15 1.74 -10.95
CA PRO A 12 1.76 0.63 -11.83
C PRO A 12 1.05 -0.51 -11.10
N ASP A 13 0.50 -1.45 -11.88
CA ASP A 13 -0.04 -2.70 -11.38
C ASP A 13 1.03 -3.49 -10.60
N VAL A 14 0.69 -3.90 -9.37
CA VAL A 14 1.54 -4.69 -8.47
C VAL A 14 1.27 -6.19 -8.58
N GLY A 15 0.28 -6.60 -9.39
CA GLY A 15 -0.13 -7.99 -9.55
C GLY A 15 -1.20 -8.43 -8.55
N MET A 16 -1.34 -9.75 -8.41
CA MET A 16 -2.33 -10.36 -7.52
C MET A 16 -1.63 -11.13 -6.41
N PHE A 17 -2.05 -10.89 -5.17
CA PHE A 17 -1.55 -11.57 -3.99
C PHE A 17 -2.67 -12.42 -3.39
N ALA A 18 -2.32 -13.56 -2.79
CA ALA A 18 -3.26 -14.43 -2.11
C ALA A 18 -2.62 -15.05 -0.86
N SER A 19 -3.34 -15.07 0.25
CA SER A 19 -2.92 -15.70 1.50
C SER A 19 -4.14 -16.05 2.35
N PHE A 20 -3.98 -17.03 3.25
CA PHE A 20 -4.93 -17.30 4.32
C PHE A 20 -4.69 -16.44 5.58
N ASP A 21 -3.55 -15.74 5.64
CA ASP A 21 -3.26 -14.75 6.67
C ASP A 21 -3.54 -13.34 6.10
N PRO A 22 -4.62 -12.67 6.55
CA PRO A 22 -5.03 -11.38 5.99
C PRO A 22 -4.09 -10.23 6.35
N VAL A 23 -3.38 -10.30 7.49
CA VAL A 23 -2.43 -9.25 7.89
C VAL A 23 -1.16 -9.35 7.04
N ALA A 24 -0.67 -10.57 6.84
CA ALA A 24 0.48 -10.83 5.97
C ALA A 24 0.16 -10.42 4.51
N LEU A 25 -1.07 -10.66 4.06
CA LEU A 25 -1.54 -10.27 2.73
C LEU A 25 -1.52 -8.75 2.54
N ASP A 26 -2.14 -8.00 3.47
CA ASP A 26 -2.20 -6.55 3.40
C ASP A 26 -0.80 -5.93 3.49
N MET A 27 0.08 -6.48 4.34
CA MET A 27 1.48 -6.07 4.44
C MET A 27 2.23 -6.28 3.12
N ALA A 28 2.12 -7.45 2.50
CA ALA A 28 2.77 -7.74 1.22
C ALA A 28 2.29 -6.80 0.10
N CYS A 29 0.99 -6.52 0.04
CA CYS A 29 0.41 -5.56 -0.91
C CYS A 29 0.96 -4.14 -0.69
N ALA A 30 1.02 -3.68 0.56
CA ALA A 30 1.53 -2.34 0.88
C ALA A 30 3.02 -2.20 0.53
N ASP A 31 3.83 -3.21 0.84
CA ASP A 31 5.25 -3.23 0.47
C ASP A 31 5.43 -3.25 -1.05
N ALA A 32 4.61 -4.02 -1.78
CA ALA A 32 4.63 -4.03 -3.23
C ALA A 32 4.32 -2.64 -3.81
N VAL A 33 3.30 -1.94 -3.31
CA VAL A 33 2.97 -0.56 -3.72
C VAL A 33 4.12 0.42 -3.42
N ASN A 34 4.73 0.32 -2.25
CA ASN A 34 5.87 1.16 -1.87
C ASN A 34 7.13 0.87 -2.71
N SER A 35 7.25 -0.32 -3.29
CA SER A 35 8.39 -0.69 -4.16
C SER A 35 8.27 -0.20 -5.61
N GLN A 36 7.08 0.23 -6.04
CA GLN A 36 6.84 0.64 -7.42
C GLN A 36 7.37 2.04 -7.74
N PRO A 37 7.70 2.36 -9.00
CA PRO A 37 7.93 3.74 -9.39
C PRO A 37 6.62 4.54 -9.33
N VAL A 38 6.72 5.82 -8.96
CA VAL A 38 5.59 6.75 -9.03
C VAL A 38 5.28 7.07 -10.50
N ILE A 39 4.00 7.03 -10.87
CA ILE A 39 3.54 7.39 -12.22
C ILE A 39 3.58 8.92 -12.37
N ALA A 40 4.27 9.39 -13.41
CA ALA A 40 4.39 10.82 -13.72
C ALA A 40 3.02 11.48 -13.94
N ASN A 41 2.87 12.69 -13.40
CA ASN A 41 1.63 13.48 -13.36
C ASN A 41 0.49 12.87 -12.54
N SER A 42 0.73 11.84 -11.73
CA SER A 42 -0.27 11.35 -10.76
C SER A 42 -0.40 12.31 -9.58
N GLN A 43 -1.40 12.11 -8.73
CA GLN A 43 -1.51 12.85 -7.47
C GLN A 43 -0.23 12.72 -6.64
N LEU A 44 0.31 11.50 -6.53
CA LEU A 44 1.50 11.20 -5.74
C LEU A 44 2.75 11.87 -6.32
N ASP A 45 2.92 11.90 -7.65
CA ASP A 45 4.04 12.60 -8.30
C ASP A 45 4.10 14.09 -7.91
N ARG A 46 2.93 14.71 -7.74
CA ARG A 46 2.80 16.12 -7.34
C ARG A 46 3.01 16.37 -5.85
N MET A 47 3.17 15.34 -5.02
CA MET A 47 3.42 15.47 -3.58
C MET A 47 4.93 15.55 -3.28
N PRO A 48 5.32 16.06 -2.09
CA PRO A 48 6.70 15.90 -1.60
C PRO A 48 7.02 14.42 -1.34
N HIS A 49 8.15 13.94 -1.85
CA HIS A 49 8.63 12.55 -1.68
C HIS A 49 9.68 12.47 -0.57
N ILE A 50 9.28 12.75 0.67
CA ILE A 50 10.21 12.95 1.80
C ILE A 50 10.12 11.83 2.84
N HIS A 51 9.03 11.07 2.84
CA HIS A 51 8.81 10.00 3.82
C HIS A 51 9.35 8.66 3.34
N HIS A 52 9.63 8.51 2.03
CA HIS A 52 10.00 7.24 1.41
C HIS A 52 8.92 6.16 1.63
N ASP A 53 7.65 6.59 1.66
CA ASP A 53 6.45 5.77 1.82
C ASP A 53 5.33 6.45 1.05
N HIS A 54 4.89 5.83 -0.04
CA HIS A 54 3.94 6.42 -0.99
C HIS A 54 2.60 6.78 -0.34
N PHE A 55 2.14 5.97 0.63
CA PHE A 55 0.91 6.24 1.35
C PHE A 55 1.03 7.49 2.22
N THR A 56 2.15 7.65 2.93
CA THR A 56 2.41 8.81 3.79
C THR A 56 2.66 10.07 2.95
N ASP A 57 3.42 9.98 1.86
CA ASP A 57 3.65 11.12 0.95
C ASP A 57 2.33 11.57 0.27
N SER A 58 1.41 10.64 -0.08
CA SER A 58 0.10 10.96 -0.65
C SER A 58 -0.89 11.54 0.37
N ALA A 59 -0.92 11.00 1.58
CA ALA A 59 -1.90 11.32 2.62
C ALA A 59 -1.25 11.42 4.02
N PRO A 60 -0.43 12.45 4.28
CA PRO A 60 0.40 12.54 5.49
C PRO A 60 -0.37 12.70 6.81
N GLN A 61 -1.66 13.05 6.73
CA GLN A 61 -2.55 13.14 7.88
C GLN A 61 -3.16 11.80 8.28
N THR A 62 -2.90 10.74 7.51
CA THR A 62 -3.41 9.39 7.75
C THR A 62 -2.27 8.45 8.18
N ASN A 63 -2.60 7.46 9.00
CA ASN A 63 -1.66 6.39 9.37
C ASN A 63 -2.19 5.06 8.84
N TRP A 64 -1.74 4.67 7.64
CA TRP A 64 -2.18 3.43 6.99
C TRP A 64 -1.81 2.18 7.79
N ARG A 65 -0.71 2.20 8.56
CA ARG A 65 -0.26 1.06 9.39
C ARG A 65 -1.17 0.76 10.56
N SER A 66 -1.99 1.73 11.00
CA SER A 66 -2.85 1.58 12.18
C SER A 66 -3.79 0.37 12.12
N MET A 67 -4.32 0.05 10.94
CA MET A 67 -5.20 -1.11 10.75
C MET A 67 -4.42 -2.42 10.89
N ILE A 68 -3.24 -2.50 10.27
CA ILE A 68 -2.37 -3.68 10.31
C ILE A 68 -1.91 -3.96 11.74
N GLU A 69 -1.41 -2.94 12.43
CA GLU A 69 -0.95 -3.06 13.82
C GLU A 69 -2.08 -3.52 14.75
N HIS A 70 -3.29 -2.98 14.56
CA HIS A 70 -4.44 -3.39 15.35
C HIS A 70 -4.86 -4.84 15.05
N ALA A 71 -4.91 -5.22 13.77
CA ALA A 71 -5.24 -6.56 13.31
C ALA A 71 -4.29 -7.62 13.87
N ALA A 72 -2.98 -7.39 13.79
CA ALA A 72 -1.98 -8.27 14.41
C ALA A 72 -2.20 -8.37 15.93
N LYS A 73 -2.46 -7.23 16.61
CA LYS A 73 -2.69 -7.18 18.06
C LYS A 73 -3.91 -7.99 18.51
N ILE A 74 -4.98 -8.05 17.71
CA ILE A 74 -6.18 -8.85 18.03
C ILE A 74 -6.09 -10.30 17.54
N GLY A 75 -4.97 -10.69 16.92
CA GLY A 75 -4.67 -12.07 16.55
C GLY A 75 -5.35 -12.57 15.28
N ILE A 76 -5.67 -11.68 14.33
CA ILE A 76 -6.26 -12.08 13.04
C ILE A 76 -5.22 -12.39 11.95
N GLY A 77 -3.93 -12.24 12.24
CA GLY A 77 -2.84 -12.55 11.32
C GLY A 77 -1.49 -12.04 11.82
N ASN A 78 -0.44 -12.18 11.02
CA ASN A 78 0.94 -11.82 11.33
C ASN A 78 1.47 -10.77 10.35
N THR A 79 2.40 -9.93 10.82
CA THR A 79 3.05 -8.93 9.96
C THR A 79 4.19 -9.51 9.13
N GLU A 80 4.81 -10.59 9.59
CA GLU A 80 5.83 -11.30 8.80
C GLU A 80 5.18 -12.18 7.73
N TYR A 81 5.81 -12.21 6.56
CA TYR A 81 5.38 -13.03 5.43
C TYR A 81 6.58 -13.50 4.61
N GLU A 82 6.36 -14.53 3.79
CA GLU A 82 7.28 -14.99 2.75
C GLU A 82 6.57 -14.89 1.40
N LEU A 83 7.22 -14.26 0.42
CA LEU A 83 6.70 -14.20 -0.95
C LEU A 83 7.10 -15.47 -1.71
N ILE A 84 6.10 -16.12 -2.29
CA ILE A 84 6.25 -17.29 -3.16
C ILE A 84 5.67 -16.91 -4.53
N GLU A 85 6.54 -16.78 -5.54
CA GLU A 85 6.13 -16.53 -6.92
C GLU A 85 5.76 -17.85 -7.63
N ILE A 86 4.73 -17.82 -8.48
CA ILE A 86 4.18 -18.97 -9.21
C ILE A 86 4.37 -18.78 -10.71
#